data_AF-C3YK28-F1
#
_entry.id   AF-C3YK28-F1
#
_cell.length_a   1.000
_cell.length_b   1.000
_cell.length_c   1.000
_cell.angle_alpha   90.00
_cell.angle_beta   90.00
_cell.angle_gamma   90.00
#
_symmetry.space_group_name_H-M   'P 1'
#
loop_
_entity.id
_entity.type
_entity.pdbx_description
1 polymer ?
#
loop_
_entity_poly.entity_id
_entity_poly.type
_entity_poly.pdbx_seq_one_letter_code
_entity_poly.pdbx_strand_id
1 'polypeptide(L)' 'NIMAVRDNRWLTLEVCREFQRGTCTRPDTECRFAHPSKQVQVDNGRVVACFDSLKVS' A
#
# COMPACT_ATOMS: atom_id res chain seq x y z
N ASN A 1 3.38 13.41 28.11
CA ASN A 1 2.47 12.51 27.40
C ASN A 1 3.07 12.12 26.04
N ILE A 2 4.23 11.47 26.09
CA ILE A 2 4.92 10.92 24.92
C ILE A 2 4.23 9.58 24.58
N MET A 3 4.22 9.19 23.30
CA MET A 3 3.67 7.92 22.80
C MET A 3 2.20 7.93 22.30
N ALA A 4 1.75 9.01 21.66
CA ALA A 4 1.05 8.81 20.39
C ALA A 4 2.14 8.45 19.35
N VAL A 5 2.74 7.26 19.50
CA VAL A 5 3.52 6.65 18.43
C VAL A 5 2.57 6.68 17.24
N ARG A 6 2.94 7.43 16.19
CA ARG A 6 2.26 7.39 14.91
C ARG A 6 2.18 5.92 14.52
N ASP A 7 1.07 5.25 14.80
CA ASP A 7 0.90 3.88 14.41
C ASP A 7 0.71 3.95 12.90
N ASN A 8 1.81 3.97 12.13
CA ASN A 8 1.73 4.06 10.67
C ASN A 8 1.25 2.73 10.06
N ARG A 9 0.85 1.74 10.88
CA ARG A 9 0.47 0.40 10.43
C ARG A 9 -0.83 0.44 9.63
N TRP A 10 -1.78 1.30 10.00
CA TRP A 10 -3.00 1.53 9.20
C TRP A 10 -2.72 2.24 7.87
N LEU A 11 -1.53 2.82 7.69
CA LEU A 11 -1.07 3.35 6.42
C LEU A 11 -0.34 2.30 5.57
N THR A 12 -0.12 1.09 6.08
CA THR A 12 0.55 0.04 5.30
C THR A 12 -0.46 -0.79 4.51
N LEU A 13 -0.24 -0.93 3.22
CA LEU A 13 -1.02 -1.77 2.32
C LEU A 13 -0.16 -2.93 1.82
N GLU A 14 -0.76 -4.11 1.69
CA GLU A 14 -0.09 -5.27 1.09
C GLU A 14 -0.05 -5.14 -0.43
N VAL A 15 1.11 -5.39 -1.01
CA VAL A 15 1.31 -5.31 -2.46
C VAL A 15 0.74 -6.55 -3.14
N CYS A 16 0.12 -6.35 -4.30
CA CYS A 16 -0.41 -7.44 -5.10
C CYS A 16 0.72 -8.37 -5.56
N ARG A 17 0.67 -9.64 -5.12
CA ARG A 17 1.67 -10.65 -5.48
C ARG A 17 1.65 -10.98 -6.98
N GLU A 18 0.47 -10.98 -7.59
CA GLU A 18 0.33 -11.20 -9.04
C GLU A 18 0.92 -10.03 -9.83
N PHE A 19 0.74 -8.79 -9.34
CA PHE A 19 1.32 -7.60 -9.97
C PHE A 19 2.84 -7.60 -9.86
N GLN A 20 3.38 -7.97 -8.70
CA GLN A 20 4.84 -8.16 -8.52
C GLN A 20 5.41 -9.20 -9.49
N ARG A 21 4.63 -10.24 -9.82
CA ARG A 21 4.99 -11.27 -10.80
C ARG A 21 4.67 -10.89 -12.24
N GLY A 22 4.05 -9.75 -12.48
CA GLY A 22 3.62 -9.31 -13.81
C GLY A 22 2.43 -10.08 -14.39
N THR A 23 1.66 -10.80 -13.57
CA THR A 23 0.50 -11.61 -14.00
C THR A 23 -0.85 -11.01 -13.63
N CYS A 24 -0.88 -9.92 -12.85
CA CYS A 24 -2.15 -9.26 -12.52
C CYS A 24 -2.65 -8.44 -13.71
N THR A 25 -3.90 -8.68 -14.11
CA THR A 25 -4.58 -7.95 -15.19
C THR A 25 -5.68 -7.01 -14.67
N ARG A 26 -5.92 -6.98 -13.36
CA ARG A 26 -6.93 -6.12 -12.74
C ARG A 26 -6.43 -4.67 -12.69
N PRO A 27 -7.30 -3.67 -12.95
CA PRO A 27 -6.95 -2.27 -12.72
C PRO A 27 -6.73 -2.01 -11.22
N ASP A 28 -5.95 -0.98 -10.89
CA ASP A 28 -5.59 -0.64 -9.50
C ASP A 28 -6.82 -0.35 -8.63
N THR A 29 -7.89 0.18 -9.22
CA THR A 29 -9.16 0.49 -8.55
C THR A 29 -9.99 -0.76 -8.22
N GLU A 30 -9.78 -1.88 -8.91
CA GLU A 30 -10.52 -3.14 -8.69
C GLU A 30 -9.66 -4.22 -8.01
N CYS A 31 -8.35 -4.00 -7.88
CA CYS A 31 -7.48 -4.91 -7.18
C CYS A 31 -7.51 -4.64 -5.68
N ARG A 32 -7.74 -5.70 -4.88
CA ARG A 32 -7.77 -5.60 -3.41
C ARG A 32 -6.41 -5.23 -2.80
N PHE A 33 -5.33 -5.37 -3.55
CA PHE A 33 -3.95 -5.17 -3.10
C PHE A 33 -3.29 -4.02 -3.87
N ALA A 34 -2.29 -3.38 -3.26
CA ALA A 34 -1.64 -2.22 -3.85
C ALA A 34 -0.83 -2.59 -5.11
N HIS A 35 -0.95 -1.78 -6.16
CA HIS A 35 -0.10 -1.81 -7.37
C HIS A 35 0.87 -0.63 -7.34
N PRO A 36 1.99 -0.71 -6.59
CA PRO A 36 2.93 0.40 -6.48
C PRO A 36 3.62 0.67 -7.81
N SER A 37 3.80 1.95 -8.15
CA SER A 37 4.67 2.35 -9.26
C SER A 37 6.12 1.93 -8.98
N LYS A 38 6.93 1.76 -10.03
CA LYS A 38 8.33 1.32 -9.93
C LYS A 38 9.22 2.18 -9.02
N GLN A 39 8.82 3.43 -8.77
CA GLN A 39 9.55 4.38 -7.93
C GLN A 39 9.19 4.27 -6.44
N VAL A 40 8.15 3.52 -6.07
CA VAL A 40 7.71 3.33 -4.69
C VAL A 40 8.53 2.22 -4.04
N GLN A 41 9.07 2.49 -2.85
CA GLN A 41 9.79 1.49 -2.06
C GLN A 41 8.80 0.48 -1.48
N VAL A 42 9.04 -0.80 -1.75
CA VAL A 42 8.29 -1.92 -1.18
C VAL A 42 9.14 -2.55 -0.09
N ASP A 43 8.64 -2.57 1.14
CA ASP A 43 9.30 -3.20 2.29
C ASP A 43 8.53 -4.45 2.70
N ASN A 44 9.19 -5.61 2.67
CA ASN A 44 8.62 -6.91 3.06
C ASN A 44 7.24 -7.22 2.43
N GLY A 45 7.04 -6.81 1.16
CA GLY A 45 5.78 -7.00 0.43
C GLY A 45 4.68 -5.98 0.77
N ARG A 46 4.99 -4.92 1.51
CA ARG A 46 4.07 -3.85 1.89
C ARG A 46 4.57 -2.49 1.41
N VAL A 47 3.63 -1.56 1.27
CA VAL A 47 3.90 -0.16 0.92
C VAL A 47 3.19 0.76 1.88
N VAL A 48 3.74 1.95 2.09
CA VAL A 48 3.10 3.00 2.89
C VAL A 48 2.27 3.88 1.96
N ALA A 49 0.96 3.92 2.19
CA ALA A 49 0.03 4.79 1.51
C ALA A 49 0.09 6.22 2.09
N CYS A 50 -0.26 7.19 1.26
CA CYS A 50 -0.42 8.57 1.72
C CYS A 50 -1.58 8.66 2.72
N PHE A 51 -1.35 9.37 3.83
CA PHE A 51 -2.34 9.57 4.89
C PHE A 51 -3.63 10.24 4.39
N ASP A 52 -3.49 11.18 3.46
CA ASP A 52 -4.63 11.89 2.85
C ASP A 52 -5.52 10.94 2.05
N SER A 53 -4.92 10.03 1.27
CA SER A 53 -5.64 9.06 0.45
C SER A 53 -6.47 8.04 1.24
N LEU A 54 -6.15 7.83 2.53
CA LEU A 54 -6.89 6.92 3.41
C LEU A 54 -7.93 7.64 4.29
N LYS A 55 -7.90 8.97 4.34
CA LYS A 55 -8.88 9.78 5.10
C LYS A 55 -10.16 10.09 4.35
N VAL A 56 -10.26 9.72 3.06
CA VAL A 56 -11.42 10.00 2.19
C VAL A 56 -12.33 8.76 2.08
N SER A 57 -12.58 8.06 3.19
CA SER A 57 -13.57 6.97 3.25
C SER A 57 -14.60 7.24 4.34
#